data_AF-A0A1F8CZX2-F1
#
_entry.id   AF-A0A1F8CZX2-F1
#
_cell.length_a   1.000
_cell.length_b   1.000
_cell.length_c   1.000
_cell.angle_alpha   90.00
_cell.angle_beta   90.00
_cell.angle_gamma   90.00
#
_symmetry.space_group_name_H-M   'P 1'
#
loop_
_entity.id
_entity.type
_entity.pdbx_description
1 polymer ?
#
loop_
_entity_poly.entity_id
_entity_poly.type
_entity_poly.pdbx_seq_one_letter_code
_entity_poly.pdbx_strand_id
1 'polypeptide(L)'
;YLISLVISGLVFENGINTIVLTGIALTVASLIIKPVINILLLPLNLITFGLFRWVGYAVALYIVTLVVPGFKIVNFAFNGMTSYWISIPAITFSGIIAIVAFSFIISIISSILDWLLK
;
A
#
# COMPACT_ATOMS: atom_id res chain seq x y z
N TYR A 1 -1.48 -7.68 -7.88
CA TYR A 1 -1.60 -7.88 -9.34
C TYR A 1 -2.37 -6.75 -10.03
N LEU A 2 -3.64 -6.47 -9.68
CA LEU A 2 -4.39 -5.38 -10.35
C LEU A 2 -3.72 -4.00 -10.23
N ILE A 3 -3.12 -3.70 -9.07
CA ILE A 3 -2.39 -2.45 -8.83
C ILE A 3 -1.12 -2.35 -9.69
N SER A 4 -0.41 -3.46 -9.91
CA SER A 4 0.83 -3.46 -10.69
C SER A 4 0.61 -3.22 -12.19
N LEU A 5 -0.64 -3.33 -12.68
CA LEU A 5 -1.01 -3.01 -14.06
C LEU A 5 -1.17 -1.51 -14.28
N VAL A 6 -1.59 -0.78 -13.25
CA VAL A 6 -1.86 0.67 -13.31
C VAL A 6 -0.70 1.48 -12.76
N ILE A 7 0.02 0.91 -11.79
CA ILE A 7 1.12 1.53 -11.07
C ILE A 7 2.34 0.59 -11.17
N SER A 8 3.38 1.06 -11.85
CA SER A 8 4.66 0.37 -11.88
C SER A 8 5.49 0.73 -10.65
N GLY A 9 6.35 -0.19 -10.21
CA GLY A 9 7.24 0.09 -9.08
C GLY A 9 7.47 -1.00 -8.05
N LEU A 10 6.62 -2.01 -8.04
CA LEU A 10 6.79 -3.21 -7.23
C LEU A 10 7.56 -4.25 -8.02
N VAL A 11 8.74 -4.63 -7.51
CA VAL A 11 9.59 -5.66 -8.11
C VAL A 11 9.42 -6.96 -7.36
N PHE A 12 9.15 -8.03 -8.11
CA PHE A 12 8.97 -9.40 -7.63
C PHE A 12 9.94 -10.31 -8.37
N GLU A 13 11.12 -10.55 -7.76
CA GLU A 13 12.25 -11.21 -8.44
C GLU A 13 11.97 -12.68 -8.80
N ASN A 14 11.16 -13.41 -8.01
CA ASN A 14 10.83 -14.83 -8.23
C ASN A 14 9.40 -15.05 -8.78
N GLY A 15 8.85 -14.05 -9.48
CA GLY A 15 7.53 -14.13 -10.10
C GLY A 15 6.40 -14.40 -9.10
N ILE A 16 5.54 -15.38 -9.41
CA ILE A 16 4.32 -15.69 -8.64
C ILE A 16 4.64 -16.08 -7.19
N ASN A 17 5.74 -16.79 -6.93
CA ASN A 17 6.14 -17.20 -5.58
C ASN A 17 6.37 -15.98 -4.68
N THR A 18 7.10 -14.97 -5.18
CA THR A 18 7.29 -13.71 -4.45
C THR A 18 6.00 -12.94 -4.26
N ILE A 19 5.06 -12.99 -5.20
CA ILE A 19 3.75 -12.32 -5.07
C ILE A 19 2.94 -12.94 -3.93
N VAL A 20 2.84 -14.27 -3.90
CA VAL A 20 2.10 -15.00 -2.85
C VAL A 20 2.76 -14.79 -1.50
N LEU A 21 4.09 -14.92 -1.43
CA LEU A 21 4.83 -14.72 -0.18
C LEU A 21 4.70 -13.27 0.33
N THR A 22 4.77 -12.28 -0.55
CA THR A 22 4.55 -10.87 -0.21
C THR A 22 3.13 -10.64 0.32
N GLY A 23 2.12 -11.23 -0.32
CA GLY A 23 0.73 -11.14 0.13
C GLY A 23 0.54 -11.70 1.53
N ILE A 24 1.04 -12.91 1.78
CA ILE A 24 0.98 -13.57 3.10
C ILE A 24 1.73 -12.73 4.15
N ALA A 25 2.97 -12.33 3.84
CA ALA A 25 3.78 -11.52 4.73
C ALA A 25 3.11 -10.18 5.06
N LEU A 26 2.46 -9.54 4.08
CA LEU A 26 1.74 -8.29 4.29
C LEU A 26 0.50 -8.49 5.16
N THR A 27 -0.25 -9.57 4.97
CA THR A 27 -1.38 -9.90 5.85
C THR A 27 -0.91 -10.13 7.29
N VAL A 28 0.13 -10.95 7.49
CA VAL A 28 0.69 -11.24 8.82
C VAL A 28 1.24 -9.98 9.47
N ALA A 29 2.06 -9.21 8.74
CA ALA A 29 2.60 -7.94 9.21
C ALA A 29 1.46 -6.99 9.60
N SER A 30 0.44 -6.84 8.75
CA SER A 30 -0.70 -5.97 9.03
C SER A 30 -1.46 -6.42 10.29
N LEU A 31 -1.64 -7.72 10.52
CA LEU A 31 -2.31 -8.24 11.71
C LEU A 31 -1.53 -7.93 13.00
N ILE A 32 -0.21 -8.02 12.96
CA ILE A 32 0.67 -7.75 14.11
C ILE A 32 0.81 -6.23 14.34
N ILE A 33 0.90 -5.45 13.27
CA ILE A 33 1.14 -4.01 13.33
C ILE A 33 -0.13 -3.24 13.67
N LYS A 34 -1.29 -3.68 13.18
CA LYS A 34 -2.59 -3.04 13.40
C LYS A 34 -2.90 -2.76 14.88
N PRO A 35 -2.75 -3.68 15.85
CA PRO A 35 -3.02 -3.37 17.25
C PRO A 35 -2.10 -2.27 17.78
N VAL A 36 -0.80 -2.32 17.46
CA VAL A 36 0.18 -1.33 17.93
C VAL A 36 -0.11 0.04 17.32
N ILE A 37 -0.26 0.12 16.00
CA ILE A 37 -0.48 1.38 15.29
C ILE A 37 -1.84 1.99 15.61
N ASN A 38 -2.90 1.17 15.76
CA ASN A 38 -4.22 1.69 16.09
C ASN A 38 -4.25 2.35 17.47
N ILE A 39 -3.49 1.84 18.44
CA ILE A 39 -3.38 2.46 19.77
C ILE A 39 -2.65 3.80 19.66
N LEU A 40 -1.51 3.82 18.96
CA LEU A 40 -0.69 5.04 18.80
C LEU A 40 -1.43 6.14 18.02
N LEU A 41 -2.16 5.76 16.97
CA LEU A 41 -2.88 6.69 16.11
C LEU A 41 -4.32 6.90 16.55
N LEU A 42 -4.79 6.30 17.64
CA LEU A 42 -6.18 6.42 18.11
C LEU A 42 -6.67 7.87 18.20
N PRO A 43 -5.99 8.81 18.90
CA PRO A 43 -6.49 10.17 19.02
C PRO A 43 -6.59 10.87 17.66
N LEU A 44 -5.56 10.69 16.81
CA LEU A 44 -5.52 11.30 15.49
C LEU A 44 -6.58 10.70 14.56
N ASN A 45 -6.76 9.37 14.58
CA ASN A 45 -7.78 8.68 13.81
C ASN A 45 -9.18 9.11 14.23
N LEU A 46 -9.44 9.38 15.51
CA LEU A 46 -10.75 9.88 15.96
C LEU A 46 -11.01 11.30 15.44
N ILE A 47 -10.02 12.19 15.54
CA ILE A 47 -10.15 13.59 15.08
C ILE A 47 -10.32 13.66 13.56
N THR A 48 -9.66 12.75 12.82
CA THR A 48 -9.59 12.77 11.35
C THR A 48 -10.55 11.78 10.69
N PHE A 49 -11.48 11.21 11.45
CA PHE A 49 -12.43 10.18 10.99
C PHE A 49 -11.76 8.97 10.30
N GLY A 50 -10.59 8.58 10.81
CA GLY A 50 -9.84 7.40 10.38
C GLY A 50 -9.01 7.61 9.12
N LEU A 51 -8.74 8.85 8.72
CA LEU A 51 -7.90 9.19 7.57
C LEU A 51 -6.47 8.69 7.72
N PHE A 52 -5.90 8.68 8.93
CA PHE A 52 -4.52 8.28 9.18
C PHE A 52 -4.30 6.76 9.25
N ARG A 53 -5.30 5.93 8.91
CA ARG A 53 -5.14 4.46 8.85
C ARG A 53 -4.05 4.01 7.86
N TRP A 54 -3.78 4.78 6.80
CA TRP A 54 -2.75 4.45 5.82
C TRP A 54 -1.35 4.30 6.44
N VAL A 55 -1.06 4.98 7.55
CA VAL A 55 0.23 4.91 8.23
C VAL A 55 0.54 3.48 8.70
N GLY A 56 -0.46 2.74 9.17
CA GLY A 56 -0.28 1.33 9.55
C GLY A 56 0.11 0.45 8.37
N TYR A 57 -0.49 0.70 7.20
CA TYR A 57 -0.12 0.00 5.96
C TYR A 57 1.28 0.39 5.47
N ALA A 58 1.72 1.63 5.70
CA ALA A 58 3.07 2.08 5.34
C ALA A 58 4.13 1.33 6.17
N VAL A 59 3.90 1.22 7.48
CA VAL A 59 4.77 0.44 8.38
C VAL A 59 4.76 -1.03 7.99
N ALA A 60 3.59 -1.60 7.68
CA ALA A 60 3.48 -2.98 7.23
C ALA A 60 4.26 -3.24 5.93
N LEU A 61 4.09 -2.39 4.93
CA LEU A 61 4.85 -2.50 3.67
C LEU A 61 6.36 -2.41 3.91
N TYR A 62 6.81 -1.46 4.73
CA TYR A 62 8.22 -1.31 5.04
C TYR A 62 8.79 -2.57 5.71
N ILE A 63 8.08 -3.17 6.66
CA ILE A 63 8.51 -4.43 7.27
C ILE A 63 8.53 -5.57 6.25
N VAL A 64 7.55 -5.65 5.36
CA VAL A 64 7.50 -6.68 4.31
C VAL A 64 8.68 -6.56 3.35
N THR A 65 9.11 -5.34 3.00
CA THR A 65 10.32 -5.14 2.18
C THR A 65 11.60 -5.62 2.86
N LEU A 66 11.62 -5.75 4.19
CA LEU A 66 12.76 -6.26 4.95
C LEU A 66 12.69 -7.78 5.14
N VAL A 67 11.48 -8.34 5.25
CA VAL A 67 11.25 -9.76 5.58
C VAL A 67 11.16 -10.63 4.33
N VAL A 68 10.64 -10.11 3.22
CA VAL A 68 10.41 -10.90 2.00
C VAL A 68 11.56 -10.69 1.01
N PRO A 69 12.49 -11.67 0.87
CA PRO A 69 13.55 -11.59 -0.11
C PRO A 69 12.96 -11.59 -1.53
N GLY A 70 13.46 -10.69 -2.37
CA GLY A 70 13.00 -10.53 -3.75
C GLY A 70 11.73 -9.65 -3.91
N PHE A 71 11.21 -9.07 -2.82
CA PHE A 71 10.21 -8.00 -2.90
C PHE A 71 10.86 -6.64 -2.64
N LYS A 72 10.77 -5.73 -3.59
CA LYS A 72 11.30 -4.37 -3.47
C LYS A 72 10.30 -3.35 -4.00
N ILE A 73 10.25 -2.20 -3.33
CA ILE A 73 9.50 -1.02 -3.77
C ILE A 73 10.53 -0.02 -4.30
N VAL A 74 10.66 0.09 -5.62
CA VAL A 74 11.71 0.91 -6.25
C VAL A 74 11.23 2.34 -6.45
N ASN A 75 10.07 2.47 -7.10
CA ASN A 75 9.40 3.73 -7.35
C ASN A 75 7.88 3.50 -7.28
N PHE A 76 7.13 4.58 -7.32
CA PHE A 76 5.70 4.56 -7.56
C PHE A 76 5.50 5.34 -8.85
N ALA A 77 5.26 4.65 -9.95
CA ALA A 77 5.08 5.26 -11.27
C ALA A 77 3.64 5.05 -11.73
N PHE A 78 2.85 6.11 -11.64
CA PHE A 78 1.52 6.19 -12.21
C PHE A 78 1.63 6.80 -13.61
N ASN A 79 1.24 6.04 -14.63
CA ASN A 79 1.39 6.44 -16.04
C ASN A 79 0.45 7.58 -16.48
N GLY A 80 -0.40 8.08 -15.57
CA GLY A 80 -1.44 9.05 -15.91
C GLY A 80 -2.65 8.36 -16.53
N MET A 81 -3.76 9.10 -16.59
CA MET A 81 -4.98 8.67 -17.26
C MET A 81 -5.56 9.84 -18.01
N THR A 82 -5.73 9.68 -19.32
CA THR A 82 -6.36 10.69 -20.18
C THR A 82 -7.67 10.16 -20.73
N SER A 83 -8.76 10.87 -20.45
CA SER A 83 -10.11 10.62 -20.99
C SER A 83 -10.72 11.94 -21.47
N TYR A 84 -11.84 11.87 -22.19
CA TYR A 84 -12.50 13.04 -22.79
C TYR A 84 -12.86 14.13 -21.75
N TRP A 85 -13.15 13.72 -20.51
CA TRP A 85 -13.59 14.61 -19.44
C TRP A 85 -12.51 14.93 -18.41
N ILE A 86 -11.47 14.09 -18.30
CA ILE A 86 -10.49 14.12 -17.20
C ILE A 86 -9.11 13.79 -17.74
N SER A 87 -8.13 14.65 -17.43
CA SER A 87 -6.72 14.43 -17.71
C SER A 87 -5.94 14.43 -16.39
N ILE A 88 -5.48 13.25 -15.98
CA ILE A 88 -4.60 13.07 -14.82
C ILE A 88 -3.18 12.86 -15.36
N PRO A 89 -2.23 13.76 -15.04
CA PRO A 89 -0.86 13.63 -15.50
C PRO A 89 -0.15 12.42 -14.89
N ALA A 90 0.91 11.96 -15.54
CA ALA A 90 1.79 10.93 -14.99
C ALA A 90 2.53 11.46 -13.75
N ILE A 91 2.62 10.63 -12.72
CA ILE A 91 3.26 10.99 -11.45
C ILE A 91 4.23 9.88 -11.07
N THR A 92 5.46 10.26 -10.73
CA THR A 92 6.50 9.33 -10.29
C THR A 92 7.06 9.75 -8.94
N PHE A 93 7.02 8.87 -7.95
CA PHE A 93 7.67 9.05 -6.65
C PHE A 93 8.74 7.98 -6.44
N SER A 94 9.78 8.30 -5.67
CA SER A 94 10.87 7.37 -5.35
C SER A 94 11.13 7.28 -3.85
N GLY A 95 11.75 6.19 -3.41
CA GLY A 95 12.14 5.98 -2.02
C GLY A 95 10.94 5.91 -1.06
N ILE A 96 11.04 6.57 0.09
CA ILE A 96 10.03 6.50 1.17
C ILE A 96 8.66 6.99 0.70
N ILE A 97 8.62 7.98 -0.20
CA ILE A 97 7.38 8.54 -0.74
C ILE A 97 6.63 7.49 -1.58
N ALA A 98 7.34 6.59 -2.25
CA ALA A 98 6.71 5.49 -2.98
C ALA A 98 5.98 4.53 -2.02
N ILE A 99 6.58 4.22 -0.87
CA ILE A 99 5.96 3.38 0.17
C ILE A 99 4.69 4.05 0.70
N VAL A 100 4.76 5.36 0.97
CA VAL A 100 3.60 6.15 1.39
C VAL A 100 2.48 6.09 0.34
N ALA A 101 2.80 6.31 -0.94
CA ALA A 101 1.82 6.26 -2.03
C ALA A 101 1.14 4.88 -2.13
N PHE A 102 1.91 3.79 -2.08
CA PHE A 102 1.35 2.44 -2.08
C PHE A 102 0.49 2.18 -0.83
N SER A 103 0.93 2.61 0.34
CA SER A 103 0.18 2.43 1.59
C SER A 103 -1.18 3.14 1.56
N PHE A 104 -1.22 4.32 0.94
CA PHE A 104 -2.45 5.09 0.78
C PHE A 104 -3.44 4.35 -0.11
N ILE A 105 -2.98 3.82 -1.24
CA ILE A 105 -3.82 3.01 -2.14
C ILE A 105 -4.33 1.75 -1.45
N ILE A 106 -3.46 1.03 -0.75
CA ILE A 106 -3.87 -0.16 0.02
C ILE A 106 -4.93 0.22 1.04
N SER A 107 -4.76 1.34 1.75
CA SER A 107 -5.74 1.79 2.74
C SER A 107 -7.12 2.10 2.13
N ILE A 108 -7.16 2.69 0.93
CA ILE A 108 -8.41 2.96 0.21
C ILE A 108 -9.06 1.65 -0.19
N ILE A 109 -8.31 0.75 -0.82
CA ILE A 109 -8.81 -0.56 -1.26
C ILE A 109 -9.33 -1.36 -0.07
N SER A 110 -8.56 -1.47 1.01
CA SER A 110 -8.97 -2.15 2.22
C SER A 110 -10.21 -1.52 2.85
N SER A 111 -10.32 -0.18 2.86
CA SER A 111 -11.51 0.49 3.39
C SER A 111 -12.77 0.19 2.57
N ILE A 112 -12.64 0.14 1.25
CA ILE A 112 -13.75 -0.24 0.35
C ILE A 112 -14.12 -1.71 0.55
N LEU A 113 -13.14 -2.60 0.66
CA LEU A 113 -13.39 -4.03 0.92
C LEU A 113 -14.06 -4.27 2.27
N ASP A 114 -13.56 -3.63 3.33
CA ASP A 114 -14.14 -3.70 4.67
C ASP A 114 -15.58 -3.13 4.70
N TRP A 115 -15.89 -2.16 3.84
CA TRP A 115 -17.23 -1.62 3.69
C TRP A 115 -18.16 -2.56 2.90
N LEU A 116 -17.67 -3.19 1.83
CA LEU A 116 -18.45 -4.11 0.99
C LEU A 116 -18.75 -5.46 1.65
N LEU A 117 -17.84 -5.96 2.49
CA LEU A 117 -17.92 -7.29 3.11
C LEU A 117 -18.61 -7.27 4.48
N LYS A 118 -19.14 -6.11 4.89
CA LYS A 118 -19.82 -5.90 6.17
C LYS A 118 -21.31 -5.70 5.96
#